data_AF-A0A4Z0GM91-F1
#
_entry.id   AF-A0A4Z0GM91-F1
#
_cell.length_a   1.000
_cell.length_b   1.000
_cell.length_c   1.000
_cell.angle_alpha   90.00
_cell.angle_beta   90.00
_cell.angle_gamma   90.00
#
_symmetry.space_group_name_H-M   'P 1'
#
loop_
_entity.id
_entity.type
_entity.pdbx_description
1 polymer ?
#
loop_
_entity_poly.entity_id
_entity_poly.type
_entity_poly.pdbx_seq_one_letter_code
_entity_poly.pdbx_strand_id
1 'polypeptide(L)'
;MASPNVFNTFHFLVLHFPIALIVISFVCDLVASFVKKSKWNGTLKKAGFIALVLCALSGIVTCFAGLIAAASLHLLGTIGAHAAKGIEFTIYVTLLAIVRLVFAKVKKIDIGDNLLYLIFALVGAILSFTLFKIYRYPHWGVLQFTVPLVITGFLADIGALIWKTKQWAKSLQDIGYTFLILGTVAIIATVITGYQRAAEMPALAHAAVKPVKYDPAALHVHEIWGVITMIFFILLSAVRSYFHFKFEVSSLVKGKTVFVVGAVIGIVIISIASHLGGTVALFPELFGK
;
A
#
# COMPACT_ATOMS: atom_id res chain seq x y z
N MET A 1 -9.70 28.39 -11.02
CA MET A 1 -9.54 27.07 -10.37
C MET A 1 -8.05 26.76 -10.39
N ALA A 2 -7.45 26.34 -9.28
CA ALA A 2 -6.05 25.96 -9.29
C ALA A 2 -5.87 24.72 -10.19
N SER A 3 -4.90 24.77 -11.10
CA SER A 3 -4.61 23.64 -11.99
C SER A 3 -4.01 22.48 -11.18
N PRO A 4 -4.36 21.22 -11.52
CA PRO A 4 -3.67 20.07 -10.94
C PRO A 4 -2.16 20.21 -11.17
N ASN A 5 -1.36 20.17 -10.10
CA ASN A 5 0.09 20.07 -10.21
C ASN A 5 0.55 18.66 -9.84
N VAL A 6 1.80 18.34 -10.18
CA VAL A 6 2.40 17.02 -9.94
C VAL A 6 2.33 16.63 -8.46
N PHE A 7 2.45 17.58 -7.54
CA PHE A 7 2.45 17.32 -6.10
C PHE A 7 1.06 16.92 -5.57
N ASN A 8 -0.02 17.48 -6.13
CA ASN A 8 -1.38 17.07 -5.79
C ASN A 8 -1.58 15.58 -6.14
N THR A 9 -1.24 15.19 -7.37
CA THR A 9 -1.34 13.80 -7.83
C THR A 9 -0.38 12.87 -7.06
N PHE A 10 0.82 13.35 -6.76
CA PHE A 10 1.83 12.56 -6.06
C PHE A 10 1.42 12.27 -4.61
N HIS A 11 0.86 13.24 -3.88
CA HIS A 11 0.35 13.00 -2.51
C HIS A 11 -0.71 11.88 -2.50
N PHE A 12 -1.69 11.93 -3.41
CA PHE A 12 -2.70 10.87 -3.52
C PHE A 12 -2.11 9.51 -3.88
N LEU A 13 -1.05 9.47 -4.69
CA LEU A 13 -0.37 8.24 -5.02
C LEU A 13 0.33 7.62 -3.80
N VAL A 14 1.01 8.44 -2.98
CA VAL A 14 1.84 7.93 -1.89
C VAL A 14 1.09 7.74 -0.56
N LEU A 15 -0.07 8.37 -0.36
CA LEU A 15 -0.79 8.31 0.93
C LEU A 15 -1.24 6.90 1.34
N HIS A 16 -1.38 6.00 0.37
CA HIS A 16 -1.77 4.61 0.61
C HIS A 16 -0.63 3.78 1.24
N PHE A 17 0.62 4.16 0.98
CA PHE A 17 1.79 3.39 1.41
C PHE A 17 1.92 3.30 2.93
N PRO A 18 1.92 4.42 3.69
CA PRO A 18 2.12 4.34 5.13
C PRO A 18 1.05 3.47 5.81
N ILE A 19 -0.19 3.58 5.35
CA ILE A 19 -1.35 2.84 5.90
C ILE A 19 -1.19 1.34 5.68
N ALA A 20 -0.94 0.90 4.45
CA ALA A 20 -0.77 -0.52 4.17
C ALA A 20 0.49 -1.08 4.84
N LEU A 21 1.59 -0.34 4.78
CA LEU A 21 2.89 -0.84 5.25
C LEU A 21 2.94 -1.01 6.76
N ILE A 22 2.28 -0.16 7.56
CA ILE A 22 2.17 -0.40 9.02
C ILE A 22 1.35 -1.66 9.32
N VAL A 23 0.25 -1.88 8.59
CA VAL A 23 -0.58 -3.08 8.77
C VAL A 23 0.18 -4.34 8.35
N ILE A 24 0.85 -4.30 7.20
CA ILE A 24 1.68 -5.41 6.72
C ILE A 24 2.82 -5.70 7.70
N SER A 25 3.48 -4.66 8.22
CA SER A 25 4.50 -4.81 9.25
C SER A 25 3.96 -5.58 10.45
N PHE A 26 2.85 -5.11 11.01
CA PHE A 26 2.19 -5.72 12.15
C PHE A 26 1.80 -7.18 11.87
N VAL A 27 1.15 -7.46 10.74
CA VAL A 27 0.71 -8.81 10.37
C VAL A 27 1.90 -9.76 10.19
N CYS A 28 2.96 -9.34 9.50
CA CYS A 28 4.16 -10.15 9.33
C CYS A 28 4.78 -10.52 10.70
N ASP A 29 4.92 -9.55 11.58
CA ASP A 29 5.49 -9.74 12.92
C ASP A 29 4.58 -10.60 13.81
N LEU A 30 3.26 -10.38 13.75
CA LEU A 30 2.27 -11.17 14.48
C LEU A 30 2.33 -12.63 14.04
N VAL A 31 2.27 -12.91 12.74
CA VAL A 31 2.38 -14.29 12.23
C VAL A 31 3.72 -14.90 12.60
N ALA A 32 4.82 -14.14 12.47
CA ALA A 32 6.15 -14.61 12.88
C ALA A 32 6.18 -15.05 14.35
N SER A 33 5.46 -14.37 15.24
CA SER A 33 5.36 -14.71 16.66
C SER A 33 4.72 -16.08 16.92
N PHE A 34 3.85 -16.56 16.01
CA PHE A 34 3.23 -17.89 16.08
C PHE A 34 4.06 -18.98 15.40
N VAL A 35 4.83 -18.63 14.35
CA VAL A 35 5.58 -19.63 13.56
C VAL A 35 7.06 -19.70 13.93
N LYS A 36 7.43 -19.51 15.21
CA LYS A 36 8.83 -19.40 15.68
C LYS A 36 9.78 -20.52 15.23
N LYS A 37 9.29 -21.75 15.09
CA LYS A 37 10.08 -22.92 14.66
C LYS A 37 10.17 -23.10 13.13
N SER A 38 9.44 -22.29 12.37
CA SER A 38 9.35 -22.37 10.92
C SER A 38 10.50 -21.62 10.24
N LYS A 39 10.95 -22.12 9.08
CA LYS A 39 11.88 -21.38 8.19
C LYS A 39 11.35 -20.00 7.81
N TRP A 40 10.03 -19.79 7.87
CA TRP A 40 9.37 -18.54 7.55
C TRP A 40 9.51 -17.45 8.62
N ASN A 41 9.83 -17.80 9.87
CA ASN A 41 9.93 -16.81 10.97
C ASN A 41 10.92 -15.68 10.62
N GLY A 42 12.14 -16.04 10.19
CA GLY A 42 13.16 -15.05 9.83
C GLY A 42 12.78 -14.19 8.62
N THR A 43 12.09 -14.78 7.63
CA THR A 43 11.61 -14.04 6.45
C THR A 43 10.51 -13.06 6.83
N LEU A 44 9.54 -13.47 7.64
CA LEU A 44 8.43 -12.63 8.09
C LEU A 44 8.92 -11.47 8.97
N LYS A 45 9.85 -11.71 9.91
CA LYS A 45 10.45 -10.64 10.73
C LYS A 45 11.18 -9.62 9.86
N LYS A 46 11.96 -10.07 8.86
CA LYS A 46 12.63 -9.17 7.91
C LYS A 46 11.62 -8.38 7.06
N ALA A 47 10.56 -9.05 6.58
CA ALA A 47 9.50 -8.41 5.80
C ALA A 47 8.80 -7.32 6.64
N GLY A 48 8.47 -7.64 7.89
CA GLY A 48 7.86 -6.71 8.83
C GLY A 48 8.75 -5.50 9.10
N PHE A 49 10.04 -5.75 9.36
CA PHE A 49 11.00 -4.67 9.58
C PHE A 49 11.16 -3.75 8.36
N ILE A 50 11.28 -4.31 7.15
CA ILE A 50 11.38 -3.54 5.91
C ILE A 50 10.09 -2.74 5.67
N ALA A 51 8.92 -3.36 5.85
CA ALA A 51 7.64 -2.69 5.71
C ALA A 51 7.53 -1.49 6.67
N LEU A 52 7.93 -1.64 7.93
CA LEU A 52 7.94 -0.52 8.88
C LEU A 52 8.86 0.62 8.49
N VAL A 53 10.08 0.32 8.03
CA VAL A 53 11.02 1.35 7.58
C VAL A 53 10.46 2.08 6.36
N LEU A 54 9.90 1.35 5.40
CA LEU A 54 9.25 1.94 4.23
C LEU A 54 7.98 2.73 4.62
N CYS A 55 7.24 2.30 5.63
CA CYS A 55 6.12 3.04 6.21
C CYS A 55 6.58 4.40 6.74
N ALA A 56 7.65 4.45 7.52
CA ALA A 56 8.19 5.70 8.05
C ALA A 56 8.66 6.64 6.94
N LEU A 57 9.43 6.13 5.98
CA LEU A 57 9.93 6.91 4.85
C LEU A 57 8.79 7.44 3.96
N SER A 58 7.83 6.58 3.62
CA SER A 58 6.66 7.00 2.83
C SER A 58 5.76 7.97 3.60
N GLY A 59 5.65 7.85 4.93
CA GLY A 59 4.91 8.79 5.78
C GLY A 59 5.49 10.20 5.70
N ILE A 60 6.82 10.30 5.86
CA ILE A 60 7.56 11.56 5.71
C ILE A 60 7.32 12.18 4.33
N VAL A 61 7.50 11.39 3.26
CA VAL A 61 7.28 11.84 1.88
C VAL A 61 5.83 12.29 1.66
N THR A 62 4.86 11.53 2.19
CA THR A 62 3.42 11.84 2.09
C THR A 62 3.08 13.17 2.77
N CYS A 63 3.58 13.39 3.98
CA CYS A 63 3.39 14.63 4.72
C CYS A 63 3.98 15.84 3.97
N PHE A 64 5.23 15.72 3.47
CA PHE A 64 5.83 16.80 2.70
C PHE A 64 5.06 17.07 1.40
N ALA A 65 4.71 16.03 0.65
CA ALA A 65 3.94 16.19 -0.58
C ALA A 65 2.58 16.88 -0.32
N GLY A 66 1.89 16.50 0.76
CA GLY A 66 0.61 17.10 1.16
C GLY A 66 0.72 18.56 1.58
N LEU A 67 1.77 18.91 2.34
CA LEU A 67 2.01 20.30 2.77
C LEU A 67 2.40 21.20 1.59
N ILE A 68 3.24 20.71 0.67
CA ILE A 68 3.61 21.44 -0.56
C ILE A 68 2.38 21.63 -1.45
N ALA A 69 1.57 20.59 -1.64
CA ALA A 69 0.31 20.66 -2.37
C ALA A 69 -0.61 21.73 -1.75
N ALA A 70 -0.85 21.67 -0.43
CA ALA A 70 -1.70 22.61 0.26
C ALA A 70 -1.19 24.05 0.21
N ALA A 71 0.12 24.27 0.33
CA ALA A 71 0.74 25.59 0.16
C ALA A 71 0.51 26.13 -1.26
N SER A 72 0.72 25.30 -2.29
CA SER A 72 0.53 25.68 -3.69
C SER A 72 -0.91 25.99 -4.07
N LEU A 73 -1.86 25.45 -3.30
CA LEU A 73 -3.30 25.67 -3.47
C LEU A 73 -3.87 26.73 -2.52
N HIS A 74 -3.04 27.32 -1.65
CA HIS A 74 -3.46 28.23 -0.58
C HIS A 74 -4.50 27.63 0.39
N LEU A 75 -4.38 26.32 0.67
CA LEU A 75 -5.29 25.53 1.53
C LEU A 75 -4.72 25.20 2.91
N LEU A 76 -3.56 25.73 3.30
CA LEU A 76 -2.89 25.37 4.56
C LEU A 76 -3.79 25.55 5.80
N GLY A 77 -4.56 26.64 5.86
CA GLY A 77 -5.51 26.88 6.96
C GLY A 77 -6.67 25.88 7.01
N THR A 78 -7.11 25.40 5.84
CA THR A 78 -8.23 24.46 5.70
C THR A 78 -7.83 23.03 6.10
N ILE A 79 -6.58 22.65 5.86
CA ILE A 79 -6.13 21.28 6.10
C ILE A 79 -5.46 21.07 7.46
N GLY A 80 -5.39 22.09 8.33
CA GLY A 80 -4.59 22.03 9.57
C GLY A 80 -4.84 20.80 10.43
N ALA A 81 -6.11 20.45 10.68
CA ALA A 81 -6.47 19.26 11.45
C ALA A 81 -6.10 17.94 10.74
N HIS A 82 -6.20 17.87 9.41
CA HIS A 82 -5.81 16.69 8.64
C HIS A 82 -4.28 16.54 8.61
N ALA A 83 -3.56 17.63 8.38
CA ALA A 83 -2.10 17.69 8.39
C ALA A 83 -1.53 17.28 9.75
N ALA A 84 -2.09 17.80 10.85
CA ALA A 84 -1.66 17.47 12.21
C ALA A 84 -1.71 15.95 12.46
N LYS A 85 -2.85 15.31 12.14
CA LYS A 85 -2.98 13.86 12.32
C LYS A 85 -2.02 13.05 11.43
N GLY A 86 -1.81 13.49 10.19
CA GLY A 86 -0.83 12.86 9.30
C GLY A 86 0.61 12.95 9.83
N ILE A 87 0.97 14.11 10.41
CA ILE A 87 2.27 14.34 11.04
C ILE A 87 2.41 13.50 12.31
N GLU A 88 1.40 13.49 13.20
CA GLU A 88 1.38 12.67 14.43
C GLU A 88 1.58 11.18 14.12
N PHE A 89 0.83 10.66 13.14
CA PHE A 89 0.99 9.29 12.68
C PHE A 89 2.41 9.03 12.12
N THR A 90 2.94 9.96 11.32
CA THR A 90 4.29 9.84 10.74
C THR A 90 5.37 9.82 11.83
N ILE A 91 5.26 10.68 12.84
CA ILE A 91 6.14 10.68 14.01
C ILE A 91 6.05 9.32 14.72
N TYR A 92 4.83 8.84 14.97
CA TYR A 92 4.59 7.57 15.64
C TYR A 92 5.28 6.39 14.95
N VAL A 93 5.04 6.20 13.64
CA VAL A 93 5.65 5.08 12.90
C VAL A 93 7.16 5.25 12.73
N THR A 94 7.65 6.49 12.66
CA THR A 94 9.09 6.77 12.63
C THR A 94 9.77 6.38 13.94
N LEU A 95 9.16 6.71 15.08
CA LEU A 95 9.66 6.29 16.39
C LEU A 95 9.65 4.77 16.52
N LEU A 96 8.59 4.08 16.08
CA LEU A 96 8.57 2.62 16.03
C LEU A 96 9.70 2.03 15.19
N ALA A 97 9.95 2.60 14.01
CA ALA A 97 11.04 2.18 13.13
C ALA A 97 12.41 2.38 13.80
N ILE A 98 12.62 3.53 14.44
CA ILE A 98 13.86 3.85 15.17
C ILE A 98 14.07 2.89 16.33
N VAL A 99 13.04 2.66 17.16
CA VAL A 99 13.13 1.73 18.31
C VAL A 99 13.55 0.35 17.82
N ARG A 100 12.86 -0.20 16.81
CA ARG A 100 13.23 -1.53 16.28
C ARG A 100 14.62 -1.54 15.65
N LEU A 101 15.00 -0.50 14.92
CA LEU A 101 16.34 -0.37 14.34
C LEU A 101 17.43 -0.33 15.41
N VAL A 102 17.23 0.42 16.50
CA VAL A 102 18.16 0.50 17.64
C VAL A 102 18.32 -0.85 18.30
N PHE A 103 17.22 -1.56 18.59
CA PHE A 103 17.30 -2.93 19.14
C PHE A 103 18.04 -3.88 18.19
N ALA A 104 17.73 -3.85 16.89
CA ALA A 104 18.36 -4.70 15.90
C ALA A 104 19.87 -4.41 15.75
N LYS A 105 20.28 -3.14 15.81
CA LYS A 105 21.68 -2.73 15.57
C LYS A 105 22.55 -2.73 16.82
N VAL A 106 22.02 -2.22 17.93
CA VAL A 106 22.77 -2.04 19.20
C VAL A 106 22.66 -3.30 20.06
N LYS A 107 21.46 -3.84 20.22
CA LYS A 107 21.23 -5.04 21.06
C LYS A 107 21.35 -6.35 20.29
N LYS A 108 21.46 -6.30 18.96
CA LYS A 108 21.50 -7.47 18.05
C LYS A 108 20.27 -8.38 18.21
N ILE A 109 19.14 -7.80 18.60
CA ILE A 109 17.86 -8.50 18.81
C ILE A 109 16.80 -7.81 17.96
N ASP A 110 16.04 -8.58 17.18
CA ASP A 110 14.84 -8.09 16.52
C ASP A 110 13.63 -8.32 17.44
N ILE A 111 12.96 -7.23 17.81
CA ILE A 111 11.81 -7.22 18.72
C ILE A 111 10.45 -7.40 18.03
N GLY A 112 10.42 -7.72 16.72
CA GLY A 112 9.17 -7.88 15.98
C GLY A 112 8.16 -8.83 16.63
N ASP A 113 8.62 -9.93 17.24
CA ASP A 113 7.77 -10.91 17.91
C ASP A 113 7.58 -10.67 19.43
N ASN A 114 8.01 -9.51 19.94
CA ASN A 114 7.78 -9.11 21.31
C ASN A 114 6.33 -8.59 21.48
N LEU A 115 5.62 -9.07 22.52
CA LEU A 115 4.21 -8.71 22.76
C LEU A 115 3.98 -7.21 22.91
N LEU A 116 4.82 -6.51 23.67
CA LEU A 116 4.67 -5.06 23.86
C LEU A 116 4.88 -4.32 22.54
N TYR A 117 5.89 -4.71 21.77
CA TYR A 117 6.12 -4.15 20.44
C TYR A 117 4.93 -4.39 19.51
N LEU A 118 4.36 -5.60 19.50
CA LEU A 118 3.17 -5.93 18.71
C LEU A 118 1.96 -5.08 19.09
N ILE A 119 1.76 -4.79 20.39
CA ILE A 119 0.69 -3.88 20.84
C ILE A 119 0.90 -2.48 20.27
N PHE A 120 2.11 -1.92 20.32
CA PHE A 120 2.36 -0.61 19.71
C PHE A 120 2.22 -0.63 18.18
N ALA A 121 2.69 -1.69 17.51
CA ALA A 121 2.49 -1.83 16.07
C ALA A 121 0.99 -1.90 15.70
N LEU A 122 0.17 -2.59 16.50
CA LEU A 122 -1.28 -2.63 16.36
C LEU A 122 -1.92 -1.25 16.56
N VAL A 123 -1.47 -0.48 17.56
CA VAL A 123 -1.93 0.91 17.76
C VAL A 123 -1.62 1.74 16.53
N GLY A 124 -0.43 1.63 15.94
CA GLY A 124 -0.08 2.28 14.68
C GLY A 124 -1.02 1.87 13.54
N ALA A 125 -1.29 0.57 13.41
CA ALA A 125 -2.23 0.06 12.41
C ALA A 125 -3.66 0.58 12.61
N ILE A 126 -4.14 0.71 13.85
CA ILE A 126 -5.46 1.29 14.15
C ILE A 126 -5.47 2.79 13.84
N LEU A 127 -4.43 3.52 14.24
CA LEU A 127 -4.31 4.95 14.01
C LEU A 127 -4.40 5.29 12.52
N SER A 128 -3.76 4.49 11.64
CA SER A 128 -3.79 4.73 10.20
C SER A 128 -5.20 4.68 9.59
N PHE A 129 -6.11 3.87 10.17
CA PHE A 129 -7.52 3.84 9.77
C PHE A 129 -8.35 4.97 10.40
N THR A 130 -8.03 5.42 11.61
CA THR A 130 -8.75 6.54 12.25
C THR A 130 -8.54 7.91 11.57
N LEU A 131 -7.56 7.99 10.66
CA LEU A 131 -7.29 9.18 9.85
C LEU A 131 -8.37 9.49 8.81
N PHE A 132 -9.17 8.50 8.39
CA PHE A 132 -10.15 8.71 7.31
C PHE A 132 -11.56 8.28 7.73
N LYS A 133 -12.50 9.24 7.73
CA LYS A 133 -13.94 8.96 7.89
C LYS A 133 -14.53 8.07 6.77
N ILE A 134 -13.78 7.87 5.69
CA ILE A 134 -14.19 7.20 4.44
C ILE A 134 -14.13 5.66 4.55
N TYR A 135 -13.45 5.10 5.55
CA TYR A 135 -13.39 3.64 5.76
C TYR A 135 -14.69 2.98 6.22
N ARG A 136 -15.80 3.73 6.23
CA ARG A 136 -17.13 3.13 6.36
C ARG A 136 -17.42 2.10 5.26
N TYR A 137 -16.72 2.16 4.13
CA TYR A 137 -16.90 1.20 3.03
C TYR A 137 -15.68 0.28 2.89
N PRO A 138 -15.90 -1.05 2.78
CA PRO A 138 -14.84 -2.04 2.62
C PRO A 138 -13.89 -1.74 1.46
N HIS A 139 -14.41 -1.22 0.34
CA HIS A 139 -13.63 -0.89 -0.85
C HIS A 139 -12.43 0.01 -0.54
N TRP A 140 -12.65 1.10 0.20
CA TRP A 140 -11.58 2.04 0.54
C TRP A 140 -10.54 1.43 1.49
N GLY A 141 -10.97 0.54 2.38
CA GLY A 141 -10.07 -0.17 3.29
C GLY A 141 -9.15 -1.11 2.54
N VAL A 142 -9.70 -1.92 1.62
CA VAL A 142 -8.93 -2.89 0.83
C VAL A 142 -8.04 -2.21 -0.21
N LEU A 143 -8.51 -1.12 -0.82
CA LEU A 143 -7.76 -0.36 -1.84
C LEU A 143 -6.38 0.07 -1.33
N GLN A 144 -6.25 0.40 -0.04
CA GLN A 144 -4.99 0.82 0.58
C GLN A 144 -3.87 -0.17 0.34
N PHE A 145 -4.18 -1.47 0.23
CA PHE A 145 -3.18 -2.53 0.18
C PHE A 145 -2.68 -2.83 -1.23
N THR A 146 -3.44 -2.50 -2.27
CA THR A 146 -3.15 -2.93 -3.65
C THR A 146 -1.82 -2.38 -4.16
N VAL A 147 -1.71 -1.06 -4.24
CA VAL A 147 -0.52 -0.34 -4.74
C VAL A 147 0.71 -0.60 -3.85
N PRO A 148 0.64 -0.47 -2.50
CA PRO A 148 1.83 -0.63 -1.66
C PRO A 148 2.39 -2.04 -1.65
N LEU A 149 1.54 -3.08 -1.69
CA LEU A 149 2.00 -4.46 -1.76
C LEU A 149 2.72 -4.73 -3.09
N VAL A 150 2.09 -4.36 -4.21
CA VAL A 150 2.67 -4.57 -5.54
C VAL A 150 3.99 -3.81 -5.69
N ILE A 151 4.02 -2.52 -5.36
CA ILE A 151 5.21 -1.69 -5.53
C ILE A 151 6.32 -2.12 -4.58
N THR A 152 6.01 -2.41 -3.32
CA THR A 152 7.03 -2.87 -2.37
C THR A 152 7.58 -4.24 -2.76
N GLY A 153 6.72 -5.15 -3.25
CA GLY A 153 7.18 -6.44 -3.78
C GLY A 153 8.10 -6.27 -4.99
N PHE A 154 7.75 -5.36 -5.90
CA PHE A 154 8.59 -5.01 -7.04
C PHE A 154 9.95 -4.42 -6.64
N LEU A 155 9.97 -3.47 -5.71
CA LEU A 155 11.22 -2.87 -5.19
C LEU A 155 12.10 -3.92 -4.50
N ALA A 156 11.50 -4.87 -3.78
CA ALA A 156 12.24 -5.98 -3.19
C ALA A 156 12.90 -6.85 -4.28
N ASP A 157 12.19 -7.14 -5.38
CA ASP A 157 12.74 -7.90 -6.50
C ASP A 157 13.85 -7.15 -7.27
N ILE A 158 13.72 -5.82 -7.44
CA ILE A 158 14.82 -4.97 -7.94
C ILE A 158 16.02 -5.05 -6.99
N GLY A 159 15.82 -4.95 -5.68
CA GLY A 159 16.89 -5.09 -4.71
C GLY A 159 17.58 -6.45 -4.83
N ALA A 160 16.81 -7.54 -4.92
CA ALA A 160 17.34 -8.87 -5.12
C ALA A 160 18.15 -9.01 -6.43
N LEU A 161 17.84 -8.24 -7.47
CA LEU A 161 18.61 -8.17 -8.71
C LEU A 161 19.93 -7.42 -8.55
N ILE A 162 19.88 -6.21 -8.00
CA ILE A 162 21.05 -5.34 -7.80
C ILE A 162 22.07 -6.04 -6.91
N TRP A 163 21.59 -6.68 -5.84
CA TRP A 163 22.45 -7.30 -4.83
C TRP A 163 22.49 -8.82 -4.92
N LYS A 164 22.38 -9.37 -6.14
CA LYS A 164 22.32 -10.83 -6.41
C LYS A 164 23.41 -11.68 -5.76
N THR A 165 24.56 -11.10 -5.42
CA THR A 165 25.69 -11.80 -4.78
C THR A 165 25.62 -11.81 -3.26
N LYS A 166 24.67 -11.08 -2.66
CA LYS A 166 24.53 -10.96 -1.21
C LYS A 166 23.59 -12.04 -0.68
N GLN A 167 23.92 -12.58 0.50
CA GLN A 167 23.13 -13.61 1.19
C GLN A 167 21.65 -13.24 1.40
N TRP A 168 21.33 -11.95 1.47
CA TRP A 168 19.96 -11.45 1.70
C TRP A 168 19.15 -11.26 0.42
N ALA A 169 19.75 -11.44 -0.77
CA ALA A 169 19.03 -11.34 -2.04
C ALA A 169 17.88 -12.35 -2.15
N LYS A 170 18.07 -13.56 -1.61
CA LYS A 170 17.02 -14.58 -1.56
C LYS A 170 15.84 -14.15 -0.67
N SER A 171 16.11 -13.57 0.50
CA SER A 171 15.05 -13.03 1.36
C SER A 171 14.26 -11.93 0.66
N LEU A 172 14.93 -11.02 -0.07
CA LEU A 172 14.23 -10.00 -0.84
C LEU A 172 13.38 -10.58 -1.97
N GLN A 173 13.85 -11.63 -2.64
CA GLN A 173 13.07 -12.34 -3.66
C GLN A 173 11.82 -12.99 -3.06
N ASP A 174 11.94 -13.61 -1.88
CA ASP A 174 10.81 -14.25 -1.21
C ASP A 174 9.80 -13.20 -0.72
N ILE A 175 10.27 -12.04 -0.26
CA ILE A 175 9.43 -10.87 0.05
C ILE A 175 8.72 -10.38 -1.22
N GLY A 176 9.45 -10.21 -2.32
CA GLY A 176 8.91 -9.77 -3.61
C GLY A 176 7.79 -10.66 -4.11
N TYR A 177 8.02 -11.97 -4.07
CA TYR A 177 7.00 -12.97 -4.38
C TYR A 177 5.78 -12.87 -3.45
N THR A 178 6.01 -12.89 -2.14
CA THR A 178 4.92 -12.87 -1.15
C THR A 178 4.05 -11.63 -1.31
N PHE A 179 4.66 -10.47 -1.51
CA PHE A 179 3.94 -9.20 -1.63
C PHE A 179 3.18 -9.09 -2.94
N LEU A 180 3.68 -9.67 -4.03
CA LEU A 180 2.90 -9.78 -5.27
C LEU A 180 1.64 -10.62 -5.08
N ILE A 181 1.74 -11.78 -4.43
CA ILE A 181 0.60 -12.65 -4.17
C ILE A 181 -0.44 -11.94 -3.30
N LEU A 182 0.00 -11.35 -2.18
CA LEU A 182 -0.87 -10.58 -1.29
C LEU A 182 -1.49 -9.37 -2.02
N GLY A 183 -0.71 -8.67 -2.84
CA GLY A 183 -1.20 -7.56 -3.67
C GLY A 183 -2.27 -8.01 -4.66
N THR A 184 -2.11 -9.18 -5.26
CA THR A 184 -3.10 -9.77 -6.17
C THR A 184 -4.39 -10.12 -5.45
N VAL A 185 -4.30 -10.71 -4.25
CA VAL A 185 -5.48 -10.97 -3.40
C VAL A 185 -6.20 -9.66 -3.03
N ALA A 186 -5.44 -8.63 -2.65
CA ALA A 186 -5.99 -7.30 -2.36
C ALA A 186 -6.67 -6.67 -3.59
N ILE A 187 -6.11 -6.84 -4.79
CA ILE A 187 -6.72 -6.35 -6.04
C ILE A 187 -8.05 -7.05 -6.31
N ILE A 188 -8.11 -8.39 -6.18
CA ILE A 188 -9.34 -9.16 -6.35
C ILE A 188 -10.41 -8.66 -5.36
N ALA A 189 -10.05 -8.53 -4.09
CA ALA A 189 -10.95 -8.03 -3.06
C ALA A 189 -11.38 -6.57 -3.32
N THR A 190 -10.50 -5.73 -3.86
CA THR A 190 -10.80 -4.34 -4.24
C THR A 190 -11.83 -4.29 -5.38
N VAL A 191 -11.71 -5.14 -6.40
CA VAL A 191 -12.69 -5.22 -7.49
C VAL A 191 -14.05 -5.70 -6.98
N ILE A 192 -14.08 -6.77 -6.16
CA ILE A 192 -15.34 -7.29 -5.57
C ILE A 192 -16.04 -6.21 -4.75
N THR A 193 -15.30 -5.58 -3.83
CA THR A 193 -15.85 -4.50 -2.98
C THR A 193 -16.18 -3.24 -3.78
N GLY A 194 -15.52 -3.00 -4.91
CA GLY A 194 -15.83 -1.93 -5.85
C GLY A 194 -17.18 -2.14 -6.53
N TYR A 195 -17.48 -3.36 -6.97
CA TYR A 195 -18.81 -3.69 -7.51
C TYR A 195 -19.93 -3.58 -6.48
N GLN A 196 -19.68 -4.05 -5.25
CA GLN A 196 -20.62 -3.84 -4.14
C GLN A 196 -20.89 -2.36 -3.94
N ARG A 197 -19.84 -1.54 -3.98
CA ARG A 197 -19.96 -0.09 -3.86
C ARG A 197 -20.74 0.54 -5.00
N ALA A 198 -20.46 0.15 -6.24
CA ALA A 198 -21.17 0.62 -7.44
C ALA A 198 -22.67 0.34 -7.36
N ALA A 199 -23.05 -0.86 -6.90
CA ALA A 199 -24.44 -1.25 -6.71
C ALA A 199 -25.19 -0.41 -5.66
N GLU A 200 -24.49 0.09 -4.64
CA GLU A 200 -25.06 0.97 -3.61
C GLU A 200 -25.19 2.45 -4.06
N MET A 201 -24.43 2.87 -5.09
CA MET A 201 -24.36 4.29 -5.49
C MET A 201 -25.72 4.91 -5.83
N PRO A 202 -26.63 4.25 -6.57
CA PRO A 202 -27.96 4.82 -6.83
C PRO A 202 -28.74 5.09 -5.54
N ALA A 203 -28.80 4.13 -4.62
CA ALA A 203 -29.53 4.27 -3.36
C ALA A 203 -28.94 5.40 -2.49
N LEU A 204 -27.61 5.54 -2.47
CA LEU A 204 -26.93 6.59 -1.72
C LEU A 204 -27.09 7.97 -2.33
N ALA A 205 -27.15 8.07 -3.67
CA ALA A 205 -27.42 9.31 -4.37
C ALA A 205 -28.83 9.85 -4.03
N HIS A 206 -29.81 8.96 -3.85
CA HIS A 206 -31.17 9.32 -3.46
C HIS A 206 -31.33 9.62 -1.95
N ALA A 207 -30.55 8.96 -1.09
CA ALA A 207 -30.63 9.12 0.37
C ALA A 207 -29.84 10.32 0.92
N ALA A 208 -28.96 10.93 0.13
CA ALA A 208 -28.10 12.00 0.59
C ALA A 208 -28.85 13.35 0.68
N VAL A 209 -28.65 14.07 1.79
CA VAL A 209 -29.22 15.41 2.06
C VAL A 209 -28.83 16.41 0.95
N LYS A 210 -27.68 16.19 0.31
CA LYS A 210 -27.28 16.80 -0.97
C LYS A 210 -27.12 15.68 -1.99
N PRO A 211 -27.71 15.78 -3.20
CA PRO A 211 -27.59 14.73 -4.21
C PRO A 211 -26.13 14.53 -4.60
N VAL A 212 -25.57 13.36 -4.26
CA VAL A 212 -24.24 12.95 -4.72
C VAL A 212 -24.35 12.66 -6.22
N LYS A 213 -23.82 13.56 -7.04
CA LYS A 213 -23.69 13.33 -8.48
C LYS A 213 -22.45 12.48 -8.73
N TYR A 214 -22.65 11.26 -9.24
CA TYR A 214 -21.58 10.48 -9.86
C TYR A 214 -21.83 10.41 -11.37
N ASP A 215 -20.78 10.19 -12.15
CA ASP A 215 -20.86 9.98 -13.60
C ASP A 215 -20.93 8.47 -13.89
N PRO A 216 -22.06 7.94 -14.39
CA PRO A 216 -22.21 6.52 -14.71
C PRO A 216 -21.24 6.05 -15.79
N ALA A 217 -20.88 6.91 -16.74
CA ALA A 217 -19.94 6.55 -17.81
C ALA A 217 -18.52 6.42 -17.23
N ALA A 218 -18.11 7.36 -16.37
CA ALA A 218 -16.84 7.25 -15.66
C ALA A 218 -16.78 6.01 -14.76
N LEU A 219 -17.88 5.68 -14.07
CA LEU A 219 -17.98 4.48 -13.23
C LEU A 219 -17.79 3.22 -14.06
N HIS A 220 -18.47 3.10 -15.20
CA HIS A 220 -18.34 1.96 -16.09
C HIS A 220 -16.90 1.80 -16.63
N VAL A 221 -16.26 2.90 -17.04
CA VAL A 221 -14.87 2.87 -17.50
C VAL A 221 -13.92 2.45 -16.36
N HIS A 222 -14.13 2.95 -15.15
CA HIS A 222 -13.35 2.56 -13.98
C HIS A 222 -13.50 1.06 -13.65
N GLU A 223 -14.71 0.51 -13.71
CA GLU A 223 -14.97 -0.92 -13.51
C GLU A 223 -14.19 -1.79 -14.51
N ILE A 224 -14.22 -1.44 -15.80
CA ILE A 224 -13.46 -2.15 -16.85
C ILE A 224 -11.96 -2.16 -16.51
N TRP A 225 -11.40 -1.01 -16.14
CA TRP A 225 -9.98 -0.92 -15.75
C TRP A 225 -9.68 -1.69 -14.46
N GLY A 226 -10.61 -1.77 -13.52
CA GLY A 226 -10.53 -2.63 -12.34
C GLY A 226 -10.38 -4.10 -12.72
N VAL A 227 -11.23 -4.59 -13.63
CA VAL A 227 -11.17 -5.98 -14.14
C VAL A 227 -9.88 -6.25 -14.91
N ILE A 228 -9.45 -5.34 -15.78
CA ILE A 228 -8.17 -5.45 -16.50
C ILE A 228 -7.01 -5.57 -15.50
N THR A 229 -7.00 -4.72 -14.47
CA THR A 229 -6.00 -4.77 -13.39
C THR A 229 -6.00 -6.14 -12.71
N MET A 230 -7.17 -6.64 -12.33
CA MET A 230 -7.31 -7.95 -11.69
C MET A 230 -6.79 -9.10 -12.56
N ILE A 231 -7.22 -9.20 -13.81
CA ILE A 231 -6.79 -10.25 -14.74
C ILE A 231 -5.27 -10.18 -14.93
N PHE A 232 -4.72 -8.98 -15.14
CA PHE A 232 -3.30 -8.78 -15.32
C PHE A 232 -2.49 -9.31 -14.12
N PHE A 233 -2.86 -8.94 -12.89
CA PHE A 233 -2.13 -9.36 -11.70
C PHE A 233 -2.32 -10.83 -11.35
N ILE A 234 -3.46 -11.44 -11.69
CA ILE A 234 -3.64 -12.90 -11.61
C ILE A 234 -2.64 -13.60 -12.54
N LEU A 235 -2.56 -13.18 -13.81
CA LEU A 235 -1.63 -13.75 -14.78
C LEU A 235 -0.17 -13.54 -14.36
N LEU A 236 0.17 -12.32 -13.92
CA LEU A 236 1.53 -12.00 -13.45
C LEU A 236 1.90 -12.87 -12.24
N SER A 237 0.98 -13.07 -11.30
CA SER A 237 1.17 -13.94 -10.13
C SER A 237 1.31 -15.43 -10.49
N ALA A 238 0.54 -15.91 -11.46
CA ALA A 238 0.66 -17.28 -11.98
C ALA A 238 2.03 -17.50 -12.63
N VAL A 239 2.43 -16.58 -13.52
CA VAL A 239 3.76 -16.59 -14.16
C VAL A 239 4.86 -16.54 -13.10
N ARG A 240 4.74 -15.63 -12.12
CA ARG A 240 5.72 -15.50 -11.04
C ARG A 240 5.82 -16.76 -10.20
N SER A 241 4.68 -17.38 -9.85
CA SER A 241 4.64 -18.62 -9.07
C SER A 241 5.31 -19.77 -9.83
N TYR A 242 5.03 -19.92 -11.12
CA TYR A 242 5.71 -20.90 -11.96
C TYR A 242 7.24 -20.72 -11.92
N PHE A 243 7.73 -19.49 -12.08
CA PHE A 243 9.17 -19.22 -12.01
C PHE A 243 9.75 -19.41 -10.59
N HIS A 244 8.99 -19.04 -9.56
CA HIS A 244 9.40 -19.17 -8.16
C HIS A 244 9.62 -20.64 -7.80
N PHE A 245 8.67 -21.53 -8.11
CA PHE A 245 8.75 -22.95 -7.76
C PHE A 245 9.60 -23.77 -8.73
N LYS A 246 9.61 -23.46 -10.03
CA LYS A 246 10.35 -24.27 -11.02
C LYS A 246 11.86 -24.01 -11.01
N PHE A 247 12.29 -22.79 -10.73
CA PHE A 247 13.71 -22.39 -10.82
C PHE A 247 14.32 -22.12 -9.44
N GLU A 248 13.83 -22.80 -8.40
CA GLU A 248 13.94 -22.42 -6.99
C GLU A 248 15.38 -22.23 -6.46
N VAL A 249 16.45 -22.54 -7.22
CA VAL A 249 17.83 -22.43 -6.73
C VAL A 249 18.87 -21.98 -7.77
N SER A 250 18.76 -22.29 -9.07
CA SER A 250 19.93 -22.26 -9.97
C SER A 250 20.13 -20.99 -10.80
N SER A 251 19.16 -20.08 -10.87
CA SER A 251 19.27 -18.89 -11.70
C SER A 251 18.40 -17.75 -11.18
N LEU A 252 19.01 -16.88 -10.38
CA LEU A 252 18.45 -15.59 -9.96
C LEU A 252 18.17 -14.63 -11.14
N VAL A 253 18.45 -14.97 -12.41
CA VAL A 253 18.30 -14.03 -13.53
C VAL A 253 17.17 -14.47 -14.49
N LYS A 254 17.04 -15.76 -14.78
CA LYS A 254 15.96 -16.28 -15.66
C LYS A 254 14.58 -16.07 -15.01
N GLY A 255 13.67 -15.45 -15.75
CA GLY A 255 12.31 -15.12 -15.31
C GLY A 255 12.17 -13.72 -14.66
N LYS A 256 13.27 -13.06 -14.28
CA LYS A 256 13.19 -11.75 -13.61
C LYS A 256 12.91 -10.58 -14.54
N THR A 257 13.43 -10.60 -15.77
CA THR A 257 13.15 -9.54 -16.76
C THR A 257 11.65 -9.48 -17.08
N VAL A 258 11.03 -10.65 -17.30
CA VAL A 258 9.58 -10.76 -17.54
C VAL A 258 8.80 -10.19 -16.36
N PHE A 259 9.24 -10.48 -15.13
CA PHE A 259 8.59 -9.93 -13.94
C PHE A 259 8.80 -8.41 -13.80
N VAL A 260 10.01 -7.89 -14.04
CA VAL A 260 10.29 -6.46 -13.93
C VAL A 260 9.47 -5.68 -14.95
N VAL A 261 9.44 -6.14 -16.20
CA VAL A 261 8.61 -5.56 -17.26
C VAL A 261 7.13 -5.67 -16.90
N GLY A 262 6.68 -6.84 -16.44
CA GLY A 262 5.30 -7.05 -15.99
C GLY A 262 4.92 -6.14 -14.82
N ALA A 263 5.81 -5.93 -13.86
CA ALA A 263 5.56 -5.04 -12.73
C ALA A 263 5.45 -3.58 -13.17
N VAL A 264 6.32 -3.10 -14.08
CA VAL A 264 6.21 -1.75 -14.65
C VAL A 264 4.88 -1.57 -15.38
N ILE A 265 4.48 -2.53 -16.22
CA ILE A 265 3.18 -2.52 -16.90
C ILE A 265 2.04 -2.50 -15.86
N GLY A 266 2.15 -3.33 -14.82
CA GLY A 266 1.17 -3.39 -13.73
C GLY A 266 1.03 -2.05 -12.98
N ILE A 267 2.14 -1.35 -12.73
CA ILE A 267 2.13 -0.01 -12.11
C ILE A 267 1.41 1.00 -13.01
N VAL A 268 1.60 0.93 -14.33
CA VAL A 268 0.87 1.79 -15.27
C VAL A 268 -0.63 1.48 -15.23
N ILE A 269 -1.02 0.20 -15.32
CA ILE A 269 -2.41 -0.25 -15.30
C ILE A 269 -3.12 0.20 -14.00
N ILE A 270 -2.52 -0.06 -12.84
CA ILE A 270 -3.14 0.31 -11.54
C ILE A 270 -3.21 1.83 -11.38
N SER A 271 -2.25 2.58 -11.93
CA SER A 271 -2.28 4.05 -11.91
C SER A 271 -3.44 4.61 -12.75
N ILE A 272 -3.71 4.02 -13.92
CA ILE A 272 -4.87 4.38 -14.75
C ILE A 272 -6.17 4.06 -14.01
N ALA A 273 -6.31 2.85 -13.46
CA ALA A 273 -7.49 2.45 -12.71
C ALA A 273 -7.74 3.38 -11.50
N SER A 274 -6.67 3.73 -10.77
CA SER A 274 -6.75 4.63 -9.60
C SER A 274 -7.12 6.06 -10.00
N HIS A 275 -6.55 6.58 -11.09
CA HIS A 275 -6.90 7.89 -11.62
C HIS A 275 -8.39 7.97 -11.97
N LEU A 276 -8.91 6.97 -12.69
CA LEU A 276 -10.33 6.87 -13.03
C LEU A 276 -11.21 6.72 -11.79
N GLY A 277 -10.77 6.00 -10.76
CA GLY A 277 -11.50 5.91 -9.49
C GLY A 277 -11.64 7.27 -8.82
N GLY A 278 -10.60 8.10 -8.89
CA GLY A 278 -10.63 9.49 -8.43
C GLY A 278 -11.63 10.38 -9.20
N THR A 279 -11.85 10.12 -10.49
CA THR A 279 -12.84 10.86 -11.30
C THR A 279 -14.27 10.41 -11.03
N VAL A 280 -14.49 9.13 -10.69
CA VAL A 280 -15.81 8.61 -10.26
C VAL A 280 -16.22 9.18 -8.92
N ALA A 281 -15.27 9.23 -7.99
CA ALA A 281 -15.51 9.65 -6.62
C ALA A 281 -15.38 11.17 -6.43
N LEU A 282 -15.39 11.99 -7.51
CA LEU A 282 -15.22 13.45 -7.46
C LEU A 282 -15.81 13.96 -6.16
N PHE A 283 -14.93 14.42 -5.28
CA PHE A 283 -15.25 14.79 -3.91
C PHE A 283 -15.39 16.32 -3.78
N PRO A 284 -16.37 17.01 -4.41
CA PRO A 284 -16.60 18.41 -4.10
C PRO A 284 -16.76 18.66 -2.60
N GLU A 285 -17.31 17.68 -1.87
CA GLU A 285 -17.65 17.82 -0.45
C GLU A 285 -16.47 17.58 0.52
N LEU A 286 -15.42 16.82 0.16
CA LEU A 286 -14.24 16.68 1.03
C LEU A 286 -13.32 17.90 0.99
N PHE A 287 -13.35 18.67 -0.10
CA PHE A 287 -12.52 19.86 -0.29
C PHE A 287 -13.25 21.17 0.01
N GLY A 288 -14.43 21.10 0.62
CA GLY A 288 -15.15 22.27 1.13
C GLY A 288 -15.57 23.25 0.04
N LYS A 289 -16.78 23.07 -0.48
CA LYS A 289 -17.64 24.19 -0.84
C LYS A 289 -18.98 24.04 -0.11
#